data_AF-A0A2J0KPX1-F1
#
_entry.id   AF-A0A2J0KPX1-F1
#
_cell.length_a   1.000
_cell.length_b   1.000
_cell.length_c   1.000
_cell.angle_alpha   90.00
_cell.angle_beta   90.00
_cell.angle_gamma   90.00
#
_symmetry.space_group_name_H-M   'P 1'
#
loop_
_entity.id
_entity.type
_entity.pdbx_description
1 polymer ?
#
loop_
_entity_poly.entity_id
_entity_poly.type
_entity_poly.pdbx_seq_one_letter_code
_entity_poly.pdbx_strand_id
1 'polypeptide(L)'
;EGLQGAAAVGQRYLMQCYEESFAKRGFSTAQVLLTWDDLAQHKRFLNAKRTLKEIQKWGLVPIINENDTVATDEIGFGDNDRLSSLLAILVEADAQVILSDTDGLFSGNRHAPANRIRKVERMTRTIFSHVKDTRNPFTVGGMRSKLGAIRMSVTSGVPVFLADGRAREVLARIFNGEDVGTLFLPDLKKGRSRKDWLEHFLKYVKKPVKNNL
;
A
#
# COMPACT_ATOMS: atom_id res chain seq x y z
N GLU A 1 2.32 19.39 -19.37
CA GLU A 1 0.99 19.85 -19.86
C GLU A 1 0.13 18.75 -20.51
N GLY A 2 0.53 18.12 -21.63
CA GLY A 2 -0.31 17.08 -22.28
C GLY A 2 -0.66 15.86 -21.42
N LEU A 3 0.25 15.44 -20.53
CA LEU A 3 0.02 14.36 -19.56
C LEU A 3 -1.02 14.72 -18.49
N GLN A 4 -1.01 15.97 -18.01
CA GLN A 4 -1.97 16.44 -17.01
C GLN A 4 -3.39 16.53 -17.60
N GLY A 5 -3.51 16.96 -18.86
CA GLY A 5 -4.77 16.91 -19.59
C GLY A 5 -5.29 15.49 -19.76
N ALA A 6 -4.42 14.54 -20.11
CA ALA A 6 -4.77 13.12 -20.19
C ALA A 6 -5.18 12.54 -18.83
N ALA A 7 -4.48 12.90 -17.74
CA ALA A 7 -4.81 12.50 -16.38
C ALA A 7 -6.19 13.04 -15.95
N ALA A 8 -6.50 14.31 -16.24
CA ALA A 8 -7.80 14.90 -15.95
C ALA A 8 -8.95 14.18 -16.67
N VAL A 9 -8.76 13.84 -17.95
CA VAL A 9 -9.74 13.05 -18.72
C VAL A 9 -9.85 11.63 -18.16
N GLY A 10 -8.72 10.95 -17.92
CA GLY A 10 -8.67 9.58 -17.42
C GLY A 10 -9.25 9.43 -16.00
N GLN A 11 -9.06 10.42 -15.15
CA GLN A 11 -9.55 10.42 -13.77
C GLN A 11 -11.07 10.27 -13.70
N ARG A 12 -11.81 10.95 -14.59
CA ARG A 12 -13.26 10.79 -14.69
C ARG A 12 -13.65 9.34 -14.96
N TYR A 13 -13.04 8.72 -15.97
CA TYR A 13 -13.34 7.33 -16.33
C TYR A 13 -12.93 6.35 -15.22
N LEU A 14 -11.79 6.58 -14.57
CA LEU A 14 -11.36 5.79 -13.43
C LEU A 14 -12.41 5.78 -12.30
N MET A 15 -12.96 6.94 -11.95
CA MET A 15 -14.00 7.05 -10.92
C MET A 15 -15.28 6.37 -11.33
N GLN A 16 -15.71 6.54 -12.58
CA GLN A 16 -16.89 5.84 -13.10
C GLN A 16 -16.76 4.32 -12.98
N CYS A 17 -15.60 3.75 -13.35
CA CYS A 17 -15.34 2.31 -13.22
C CYS A 17 -15.43 1.83 -11.77
N TYR A 18 -14.91 2.61 -10.82
CA TYR A 18 -15.02 2.27 -9.40
C TYR A 18 -16.46 2.36 -8.91
N GLU A 19 -17.16 3.45 -9.21
CA GLU A 19 -18.56 3.66 -8.83
C GLU A 19 -19.45 2.52 -9.32
N GLU A 20 -19.37 2.17 -10.61
CA GLU A 20 -20.13 1.06 -11.19
C GLU A 20 -19.79 -0.29 -10.55
N SER A 21 -18.52 -0.51 -10.20
CA SER A 21 -18.08 -1.77 -9.59
C SER A 21 -18.53 -1.91 -8.14
N PHE A 22 -18.48 -0.82 -7.37
CA PHE A 22 -18.92 -0.79 -5.97
C PHE A 22 -20.45 -0.79 -5.85
N ALA A 23 -21.16 -0.08 -6.74
CA ALA A 23 -22.62 -0.04 -6.76
C ALA A 23 -23.24 -1.43 -6.93
N LYS A 24 -22.62 -2.31 -7.74
CA LYS A 24 -23.03 -3.73 -7.89
C LYS A 24 -23.02 -4.51 -6.58
N ARG A 25 -22.30 -4.03 -5.56
CA ARG A 25 -22.21 -4.62 -4.23
C ARG A 25 -22.89 -3.77 -3.14
N GLY A 26 -23.67 -2.77 -3.53
CA GLY A 26 -24.42 -1.91 -2.61
C GLY A 26 -23.57 -0.85 -1.88
N PHE A 27 -22.37 -0.55 -2.39
CA PHE A 27 -21.51 0.49 -1.82
C PHE A 27 -21.50 1.74 -2.68
N SER A 28 -21.50 2.90 -2.03
CA SER A 28 -21.26 4.19 -2.67
C SER A 28 -19.81 4.62 -2.46
N THR A 29 -19.24 5.30 -3.44
CA THR A 29 -17.86 5.79 -3.41
C THR A 29 -17.79 7.30 -3.20
N ALA A 30 -16.70 7.79 -2.62
CA ALA A 30 -16.37 9.22 -2.59
C ALA A 30 -14.99 9.45 -3.18
N GLN A 31 -14.89 10.32 -4.20
CA GLN A 31 -13.60 10.69 -4.78
C GLN A 31 -12.86 11.67 -3.87
N VAL A 32 -11.57 11.44 -3.67
CA VAL A 32 -10.66 12.37 -3.02
C VAL A 32 -9.39 12.47 -3.85
N LEU A 33 -8.99 13.69 -4.19
CA LEU A 33 -7.73 13.97 -4.88
C LEU A 33 -6.80 14.72 -3.93
N LEU A 34 -5.55 14.27 -3.80
CA LEU A 34 -4.55 14.84 -2.90
C LEU A 34 -3.21 14.90 -3.61
N THR A 35 -2.35 15.86 -3.25
CA THR A 35 -0.93 15.82 -3.61
C THR A 35 -0.07 15.45 -2.41
N TRP A 36 1.20 15.10 -2.65
CA TRP A 36 2.17 14.95 -1.57
C TRP A 36 2.28 16.22 -0.71
N ASP A 37 2.26 17.41 -1.33
CA ASP A 37 2.33 18.69 -0.63
C ASP A 37 1.14 18.92 0.31
N ASP A 38 -0.04 18.41 -0.04
CA ASP A 38 -1.21 18.47 0.82
C ASP A 38 -1.02 17.67 2.12
N LEU A 39 -0.25 16.57 2.05
CA LEU A 39 0.04 15.74 3.21
C LEU A 39 1.30 16.18 3.97
N ALA A 40 2.20 16.93 3.34
CA ALA A 40 3.39 17.49 3.99
C ALA A 40 3.04 18.68 4.90
N GLN A 41 1.97 19.42 4.62
CA GLN A 41 1.54 20.57 5.41
C GLN A 41 0.57 20.17 6.52
N HIS A 42 0.94 20.40 7.79
CA HIS A 42 0.14 19.98 8.96
C HIS A 42 -1.34 20.38 8.91
N LYS A 43 -1.65 21.61 8.48
CA LYS A 43 -3.04 22.08 8.38
C LYS A 43 -3.84 21.31 7.33
N ARG A 44 -3.25 21.08 6.15
CA ARG A 44 -3.89 20.35 5.04
C ARG A 44 -4.02 18.86 5.36
N PHE A 45 -3.00 18.28 5.99
CA PHE A 45 -3.04 16.93 6.55
C PHE A 45 -4.22 16.73 7.50
N LEU A 46 -4.44 17.63 8.46
CA LEU A 46 -5.58 17.54 9.39
C LEU A 46 -6.93 17.70 8.69
N ASN A 47 -7.01 18.54 7.66
CA ASN A 47 -8.23 18.68 6.86
C ASN A 47 -8.54 17.38 6.11
N ALA A 48 -7.55 16.78 5.41
CA ALA A 48 -7.71 15.50 4.74
C ALA A 48 -8.16 14.40 5.73
N LYS A 49 -7.56 14.35 6.93
CA LYS A 49 -7.97 13.42 7.99
C LYS A 49 -9.42 13.59 8.42
N ARG A 50 -9.87 14.83 8.60
CA ARG A 50 -11.27 15.11 8.96
C ARG A 50 -12.22 14.69 7.85
N THR A 51 -11.93 15.04 6.61
CA THR A 51 -12.74 14.68 5.44
C THR A 51 -12.87 13.16 5.30
N LEU A 52 -11.77 12.41 5.36
CA LEU A 52 -11.80 10.95 5.25
C LEU A 52 -12.58 10.30 6.41
N LYS A 53 -12.50 10.87 7.62
CA LYS A 53 -13.32 10.40 8.75
C LYS A 53 -14.82 10.65 8.53
N GLU A 54 -15.21 11.78 7.98
CA GLU A 54 -16.63 12.05 7.68
C GLU A 54 -17.15 11.14 6.56
N ILE A 55 -16.39 10.95 5.48
CA ILE A 55 -16.73 9.99 4.40
C ILE A 55 -16.97 8.59 4.98
N GLN A 56 -16.08 8.14 5.86
CA GLN A 56 -16.23 6.84 6.51
C GLN A 56 -17.46 6.77 7.41
N LYS A 57 -17.79 7.84 8.16
CA LYS A 57 -19.01 7.90 8.99
C LYS A 57 -20.29 7.82 8.17
N TRP A 58 -20.27 8.36 6.95
CA TRP A 58 -21.39 8.24 6.02
C TRP A 58 -21.53 6.84 5.41
N GLY A 59 -20.56 5.94 5.63
CA GLY A 59 -20.55 4.59 5.07
C GLY A 59 -20.08 4.52 3.63
N LEU A 60 -19.44 5.58 3.11
CA LEU A 60 -18.91 5.62 1.76
C LEU A 60 -17.49 5.06 1.71
N VAL A 61 -17.13 4.44 0.58
CA VAL A 61 -15.77 3.97 0.30
C VAL A 61 -14.96 5.11 -0.34
N PRO A 62 -13.93 5.67 0.34
CA PRO A 62 -13.07 6.68 -0.27
C PRO A 62 -12.21 6.06 -1.37
N ILE A 63 -12.26 6.62 -2.58
CA ILE A 63 -11.36 6.32 -3.69
C ILE A 63 -10.41 7.51 -3.83
N ILE A 64 -9.14 7.27 -3.49
CA ILE A 64 -8.12 8.32 -3.38
C ILE A 64 -7.12 8.16 -4.51
N ASN A 65 -6.83 9.23 -5.22
CA ASN A 65 -5.76 9.28 -6.22
C ASN A 65 -4.98 10.60 -6.10
N GLU A 66 -3.82 10.66 -6.74
CA GLU A 66 -3.06 11.89 -6.84
C GLU A 66 -3.79 12.96 -7.68
N ASN A 67 -3.61 14.24 -7.33
CA ASN A 67 -4.13 15.35 -8.11
C ASN A 67 -3.10 15.83 -9.16
N ASP A 68 -2.96 15.06 -10.24
CA ASP A 68 -1.98 15.32 -11.32
C ASP A 68 -2.10 16.71 -11.96
N THR A 69 -3.28 17.33 -11.91
CA THR A 69 -3.54 18.66 -12.49
C THR A 69 -2.74 19.77 -11.78
N VAL A 70 -2.47 19.61 -10.49
CA VAL A 70 -1.80 20.61 -9.65
C VAL A 70 -0.53 20.11 -8.98
N ALA A 71 -0.23 18.80 -9.12
CA ALA A 71 1.05 18.25 -8.73
C ALA A 71 2.16 18.89 -9.58
N THR A 72 3.22 19.39 -8.92
CA THR A 72 4.43 19.85 -9.58
C THR A 72 5.29 18.65 -9.97
N ASP A 73 5.94 18.70 -11.14
CA ASP A 73 6.68 17.60 -11.79
C ASP A 73 7.91 17.06 -11.00
N GLU A 74 8.06 17.38 -9.71
CA GLU A 74 9.24 17.00 -8.91
C GLU A 74 9.20 15.55 -8.40
N ILE A 75 8.08 14.83 -8.52
CA ILE A 75 7.97 13.43 -8.09
C ILE A 75 7.25 12.59 -9.16
N GLY A 76 7.96 12.29 -10.25
CA GLY A 76 7.53 11.25 -11.18
C GLY A 76 7.51 9.86 -10.54
N PHE A 77 6.37 9.16 -10.69
CA PHE A 77 6.16 7.71 -10.61
C PHE A 77 6.65 6.97 -9.35
N GLY A 78 5.71 6.35 -8.63
CA GLY A 78 5.91 5.74 -7.31
C GLY A 78 5.24 6.54 -6.19
N ASP A 79 4.55 7.63 -6.54
CA ASP A 79 3.88 8.49 -5.57
C ASP A 79 2.71 7.79 -4.90
N ASN A 80 1.91 7.01 -5.64
CA ASN A 80 0.79 6.27 -5.02
C ASN A 80 1.23 5.25 -3.95
N ASP A 81 2.43 4.66 -4.04
CA ASP A 81 2.98 3.84 -2.93
C ASP A 81 3.18 4.72 -1.69
N ARG A 82 3.83 5.89 -1.85
CA ARG A 82 4.11 6.83 -0.76
C ARG A 82 2.83 7.47 -0.21
N LEU A 83 1.95 7.97 -1.08
CA LEU A 83 0.64 8.51 -0.79
C LEU A 83 -0.19 7.50 0.00
N SER A 84 -0.28 6.24 -0.46
CA SER A 84 -1.02 5.20 0.26
C SER A 84 -0.46 4.94 1.66
N SER A 85 0.86 4.97 1.84
CA SER A 85 1.50 4.85 3.15
C SER A 85 1.24 6.07 4.05
N LEU A 86 1.30 7.28 3.52
CA LEU A 86 0.94 8.50 4.26
C LEU A 86 -0.52 8.47 4.68
N LEU A 87 -1.41 8.04 3.79
CA LEU A 87 -2.83 7.86 4.06
C LEU A 87 -3.06 6.83 5.15
N ALA A 88 -2.39 5.66 5.07
CA ALA A 88 -2.49 4.62 6.08
C ALA A 88 -2.10 5.15 7.48
N ILE A 89 -1.05 5.96 7.56
CA ILE A 89 -0.66 6.64 8.81
C ILE A 89 -1.70 7.66 9.25
N LEU A 90 -2.18 8.49 8.31
CA LEU A 90 -3.13 9.56 8.55
C LEU A 90 -4.47 9.06 9.10
N VAL A 91 -4.99 7.97 8.55
CA VAL A 91 -6.24 7.33 8.98
C VAL A 91 -6.03 6.35 10.14
N GLU A 92 -4.80 6.17 10.61
CA GLU A 92 -4.46 5.20 11.67
C GLU A 92 -4.90 3.78 11.29
N ALA A 93 -4.61 3.36 10.05
CA ALA A 93 -5.04 2.10 9.50
C ALA A 93 -4.54 0.91 10.31
N ASP A 94 -5.41 -0.08 10.54
CA ASP A 94 -5.02 -1.34 11.19
C ASP A 94 -4.05 -2.17 10.31
N ALA A 95 -4.13 -2.01 8.99
CA ALA A 95 -3.21 -2.61 8.02
C ALA A 95 -3.22 -1.85 6.68
N GLN A 96 -2.12 -1.95 5.93
CA GLN A 96 -2.02 -1.53 4.54
C GLN A 96 -1.81 -2.77 3.64
N VAL A 97 -2.49 -2.81 2.49
CA VAL A 97 -2.26 -3.84 1.47
C VAL A 97 -1.80 -3.15 0.18
N ILE A 98 -0.61 -3.52 -0.30
CA ILE A 98 -0.04 -3.08 -1.56
C ILE A 98 -0.20 -4.22 -2.56
N LEU A 99 -1.05 -4.01 -3.55
CA LEU A 99 -1.25 -4.93 -4.66
C LEU A 99 -0.34 -4.53 -5.83
N SER A 100 0.57 -5.41 -6.22
CA SER A 100 1.57 -5.19 -7.29
C SER A 100 1.47 -6.27 -8.36
N ASP A 101 2.27 -6.17 -9.40
CA ASP A 101 2.58 -7.23 -10.36
C ASP A 101 3.57 -8.31 -9.85
N THR A 102 3.96 -8.25 -8.57
CA THR A 102 4.85 -9.20 -7.90
C THR A 102 4.10 -9.85 -6.74
N ASP A 103 4.31 -11.15 -6.55
CA ASP A 103 3.67 -11.99 -5.54
C ASP A 103 4.39 -11.97 -4.18
N GLY A 104 5.31 -11.02 -3.98
CA GLY A 104 5.99 -10.77 -2.71
C GLY A 104 7.41 -10.20 -2.88
N LEU A 105 8.15 -10.20 -1.77
CA LEU A 105 9.58 -9.95 -1.71
C LEU A 105 10.33 -11.30 -1.78
N PHE A 106 11.43 -11.34 -2.50
CA PHE A 106 12.23 -12.55 -2.70
C PHE A 106 13.67 -12.36 -2.22
N SER A 107 14.23 -13.40 -1.59
CA SER A 107 15.66 -13.44 -1.21
C SER A 107 16.57 -13.83 -2.38
N GLY A 108 16.00 -14.24 -3.52
CA GLY A 108 16.72 -14.77 -4.68
C GLY A 108 15.87 -14.71 -5.96
N ASN A 109 15.96 -15.74 -6.82
CA ASN A 109 15.18 -15.81 -8.06
C ASN A 109 13.67 -15.91 -7.74
N ARG A 110 12.88 -14.95 -8.25
CA ARG A 110 11.42 -14.90 -8.08
C ARG A 110 10.67 -16.09 -8.68
N HIS A 111 11.24 -16.75 -9.68
CA HIS A 111 10.63 -17.92 -10.33
C HIS A 111 10.76 -19.21 -9.51
N ALA A 112 11.48 -19.16 -8.38
CA ALA A 112 11.54 -20.24 -7.42
C ALA A 112 10.70 -19.86 -6.18
N PRO A 113 9.51 -20.45 -5.99
CA PRO A 113 8.60 -20.09 -4.89
C PRO A 113 9.23 -20.17 -3.49
N ALA A 114 10.20 -21.07 -3.30
CA ALA A 114 10.94 -21.22 -2.04
C ALA A 114 11.73 -19.96 -1.62
N ASN A 115 11.97 -19.02 -2.55
CA ASN A 115 12.68 -17.78 -2.28
C ASN A 115 11.76 -16.65 -1.82
N ARG A 116 10.42 -16.83 -1.83
CA ARG A 116 9.48 -15.80 -1.34
C ARG A 116 9.62 -15.68 0.17
N ILE A 117 9.92 -14.46 0.63
CA ILE A 117 9.96 -14.13 2.05
C ILE A 117 8.50 -13.99 2.51
N ARG A 118 8.04 -14.93 3.33
CA ARG A 118 6.65 -14.93 3.86
C ARG A 118 6.40 -13.74 4.78
N LYS A 119 7.39 -13.42 5.63
CA LYS A 119 7.29 -12.41 6.67
C LYS A 119 8.63 -11.70 6.87
N VAL A 120 8.57 -10.38 7.06
CA VAL A 120 9.67 -9.51 7.45
C VAL A 120 9.36 -8.97 8.84
N GLU A 121 10.16 -9.35 9.83
CA GLU A 121 9.94 -8.92 11.23
C GLU A 121 10.46 -7.51 11.52
N ARG A 122 11.48 -7.06 10.79
CA ARG A 122 12.07 -5.73 10.93
C ARG A 122 12.56 -5.24 9.58
N MET A 123 12.27 -3.98 9.26
CA MET A 123 12.81 -3.31 8.08
C MET A 123 14.26 -2.86 8.30
N THR A 124 15.21 -3.74 7.99
CA THR A 124 16.66 -3.47 8.03
C THR A 124 17.18 -2.92 6.70
N ARG A 125 18.39 -2.34 6.70
CA ARG A 125 19.09 -1.93 5.46
C ARG A 125 19.40 -3.11 4.54
N THR A 126 19.59 -4.32 5.08
CA THR A 126 19.89 -5.52 4.30
C THR A 126 18.72 -5.92 3.39
N ILE A 127 17.48 -5.65 3.77
CA ILE A 127 16.30 -5.90 2.92
C ILE A 127 16.38 -5.12 1.60
N PHE A 128 16.87 -3.88 1.64
CA PHE A 128 17.06 -3.08 0.43
C PHE A 128 18.18 -3.62 -0.46
N SER A 129 19.15 -4.36 0.09
CA SER A 129 20.24 -4.97 -0.69
C SER A 129 19.82 -6.22 -1.46
N HIS A 130 18.70 -6.85 -1.10
CA HIS A 130 18.14 -8.00 -1.85
C HIS A 130 17.40 -7.57 -3.13
N VAL A 131 17.09 -6.28 -3.28
CA VAL A 131 16.49 -5.76 -4.51
C VAL A 131 17.58 -5.59 -5.56
N LYS A 132 17.71 -6.56 -6.48
CA LYS A 132 18.48 -6.35 -7.71
C LYS A 132 17.80 -5.23 -8.49
N ASP A 133 18.53 -4.15 -8.79
CA ASP A 133 18.09 -3.04 -9.63
C ASP A 133 17.78 -3.57 -11.05
N THR A 134 16.58 -4.10 -11.23
CA THR A 134 16.05 -4.41 -12.56
C THR A 134 15.43 -3.12 -13.06
N ARG A 135 16.27 -2.23 -13.60
CA ARG A 135 15.80 -1.10 -14.40
C ARG A 135 15.21 -1.65 -15.69
N ASN A 136 13.97 -2.14 -15.64
CA ASN A 136 13.20 -2.35 -16.86
C ASN A 136 12.73 -0.96 -17.34
N PRO A 137 13.12 -0.51 -18.54
CA PRO A 137 12.75 0.80 -19.06
C PRO A 137 11.23 0.99 -19.22
N PHE A 138 10.45 -0.10 -19.23
CA PHE A 138 8.98 -0.06 -19.28
C PHE A 138 8.30 -0.18 -17.90
N THR A 139 9.05 -0.40 -16.82
CA THR A 139 8.51 -0.54 -15.45
C THR A 139 9.01 0.62 -14.59
N VAL A 140 8.22 1.69 -14.54
CA VAL A 140 8.49 2.86 -13.70
C VAL A 140 7.77 2.64 -12.35
N GLY A 141 8.50 2.55 -11.23
CA GLY A 141 7.92 2.21 -9.90
C GLY A 141 8.29 0.82 -9.35
N GLY A 142 9.60 0.53 -9.25
CA GLY A 142 10.12 -0.78 -8.84
C GLY A 142 10.00 -1.13 -7.35
N MET A 143 10.45 -2.34 -7.00
CA MET A 143 10.45 -2.88 -5.63
C MET A 143 11.11 -1.94 -4.60
N ARG A 144 12.12 -1.16 -5.02
CA ARG A 144 12.78 -0.18 -4.13
C ARG A 144 11.83 0.92 -3.63
N SER A 145 10.97 1.46 -4.50
CA SER A 145 9.97 2.47 -4.12
C SER A 145 8.96 1.89 -3.13
N LYS A 146 8.44 0.69 -3.45
CA LYS A 146 7.52 -0.06 -2.59
C LYS A 146 8.12 -0.31 -1.21
N LEU A 147 9.37 -0.75 -1.12
CA LEU A 147 10.06 -0.94 0.16
C LEU A 147 10.25 0.38 0.93
N GLY A 148 10.41 1.51 0.23
CA GLY A 148 10.44 2.84 0.84
C GLY A 148 9.11 3.21 1.51
N ALA A 149 8.00 3.01 0.79
CA ALA A 149 6.65 3.21 1.30
C ALA A 149 6.30 2.25 2.45
N ILE A 150 6.58 0.95 2.27
CA ILE A 150 6.43 -0.07 3.30
C ILE A 150 7.17 0.33 4.57
N ARG A 151 8.43 0.77 4.46
CA ARG A 151 9.23 1.25 5.60
C ARG A 151 8.53 2.38 6.33
N MET A 152 7.95 3.34 5.61
CA MET A 152 7.23 4.47 6.21
C MET A 152 6.05 4.00 7.07
N SER A 153 5.23 3.08 6.55
CA SER A 153 4.09 2.51 7.27
C SER A 153 4.52 1.70 8.49
N VAL A 154 5.44 0.75 8.33
CA VAL A 154 5.82 -0.15 9.44
C VAL A 154 6.57 0.56 10.56
N THR A 155 7.37 1.58 10.24
CA THR A 155 8.04 2.42 11.26
C THR A 155 7.06 3.32 12.00
N SER A 156 5.88 3.56 11.43
CA SER A 156 4.77 4.30 12.01
C SER A 156 3.74 3.40 12.71
N GLY A 157 4.01 2.09 12.79
CA GLY A 157 3.18 1.13 13.51
C GLY A 157 2.13 0.40 12.65
N VAL A 158 2.07 0.65 11.35
CA VAL A 158 1.09 0.04 10.43
C VAL A 158 1.70 -1.21 9.76
N PRO A 159 1.17 -2.43 9.99
CA PRO A 159 1.61 -3.61 9.24
C PRO A 159 1.26 -3.48 7.76
N VAL A 160 2.11 -4.03 6.89
CA VAL A 160 1.90 -3.96 5.43
C VAL A 160 1.94 -5.35 4.80
N PHE A 161 1.02 -5.63 3.88
CA PHE A 161 1.06 -6.79 3.00
C PHE A 161 1.45 -6.37 1.59
N LEU A 162 2.39 -7.07 0.97
CA LEU A 162 2.71 -6.94 -0.46
C LEU A 162 2.29 -8.22 -1.18
N ALA A 163 1.38 -8.14 -2.15
CA ALA A 163 0.89 -9.32 -2.87
C ALA A 163 0.60 -9.04 -4.35
N ASP A 164 0.44 -10.10 -5.15
CA ASP A 164 0.08 -9.96 -6.56
C ASP A 164 -1.39 -9.54 -6.69
N GLY A 165 -1.64 -8.36 -7.25
CA GLY A 165 -2.98 -7.82 -7.48
C GLY A 165 -3.83 -8.60 -8.48
N ARG A 166 -3.19 -9.45 -9.31
CA ARG A 166 -3.87 -10.33 -10.27
C ARG A 166 -4.20 -11.70 -9.67
N ALA A 167 -3.67 -12.01 -8.49
CA ALA A 167 -3.98 -13.26 -7.83
C ALA A 167 -5.46 -13.28 -7.42
N ARG A 168 -6.15 -14.35 -7.80
CA ARG A 168 -7.58 -14.54 -7.51
C ARG A 168 -7.82 -14.44 -6.00
N GLU A 169 -8.81 -13.61 -5.64
CA GLU A 169 -9.32 -13.45 -4.27
C GLU A 169 -8.23 -13.08 -3.26
N VAL A 170 -7.13 -12.45 -3.70
CA VAL A 170 -5.95 -12.20 -2.86
C VAL A 170 -6.25 -11.46 -1.57
N LEU A 171 -7.16 -10.48 -1.58
CA LEU A 171 -7.58 -9.78 -0.37
C LEU A 171 -8.25 -10.72 0.63
N ALA A 172 -9.21 -11.54 0.19
CA ALA A 172 -9.88 -12.51 1.06
C ALA A 172 -8.89 -13.54 1.62
N ARG A 173 -7.97 -14.02 0.77
CA ARG A 173 -6.92 -14.97 1.17
C ARG A 173 -5.96 -14.37 2.20
N ILE A 174 -5.56 -13.10 2.03
CA ILE A 174 -4.82 -12.34 3.04
C ILE A 174 -5.65 -12.32 4.33
N PHE A 175 -6.91 -11.86 4.29
CA PHE A 175 -7.77 -11.73 5.48
C PHE A 175 -8.10 -13.06 6.18
N ASN A 176 -8.04 -14.19 5.45
CA ASN A 176 -8.20 -15.54 6.00
C ASN A 176 -6.89 -16.12 6.58
N GLY A 177 -5.77 -15.39 6.51
CA GLY A 177 -4.48 -15.83 7.04
C GLY A 177 -3.77 -16.87 6.16
N GLU A 178 -4.12 -16.97 4.87
CA GLU A 178 -3.41 -17.83 3.94
C GLU A 178 -1.98 -17.32 3.69
N ASP A 179 -1.09 -18.23 3.32
CA ASP A 179 0.27 -17.89 2.96
C ASP A 179 0.36 -17.31 1.53
N VAL A 180 0.13 -16.01 1.43
CA VAL A 180 0.21 -15.22 0.19
C VAL A 180 1.01 -13.94 0.41
N GLY A 181 1.80 -13.54 -0.59
CA GLY A 181 2.50 -12.26 -0.53
C GLY A 181 3.66 -12.22 0.48
N THR A 182 3.99 -11.03 0.97
CA THR A 182 4.94 -10.83 2.06
C THR A 182 4.30 -9.92 3.11
N LEU A 183 4.28 -10.37 4.37
CA LEU A 183 3.85 -9.56 5.51
C LEU A 183 5.05 -8.82 6.12
N PHE A 184 4.96 -7.52 6.25
CA PHE A 184 5.91 -6.67 6.95
C PHE A 184 5.33 -6.25 8.30
N LEU A 185 6.01 -6.64 9.38
CA LEU A 185 5.57 -6.32 10.74
C LEU A 185 5.99 -4.90 11.14
N PRO A 186 5.18 -4.20 11.96
CA PRO A 186 5.52 -2.89 12.47
C PRO A 186 6.69 -2.95 13.45
N ASP A 187 7.49 -1.89 13.50
CA ASP A 187 8.52 -1.74 14.52
C ASP A 187 7.84 -1.42 15.86
N LEU A 188 7.61 -2.47 16.68
CA LEU A 188 6.87 -2.42 17.96
C LEU A 188 7.43 -1.45 19.02
N LYS A 189 8.53 -0.75 18.74
CA LYS A 189 9.15 0.23 19.65
C LYS A 189 8.49 1.63 19.62
N LYS A 190 7.58 1.94 18.68
CA LYS A 190 7.11 3.33 18.48
C LYS A 190 5.60 3.60 18.38
N GLY A 191 4.71 2.65 18.66
CA GLY A 191 3.28 2.98 18.74
C GLY A 191 2.35 1.78 18.65
N ARG A 192 1.13 1.99 19.13
CA ARG A 192 0.03 1.01 19.28
C ARG A 192 -0.20 0.21 17.99
N SER A 193 0.43 -0.95 17.84
CA SER A 193 -0.23 -2.00 17.10
C SER A 193 -1.34 -2.54 18.01
N ARG A 194 -2.58 -2.63 17.50
CA ARG A 194 -3.62 -3.42 18.17
C ARG A 194 -3.14 -4.88 18.15
N LYS A 195 -2.49 -5.30 19.25
CA LYS A 195 -1.90 -6.64 19.40
C LYS A 195 -2.87 -7.74 18.98
N ASP A 196 -4.16 -7.56 19.25
CA ASP A 196 -5.22 -8.54 19.02
C ASP A 196 -5.35 -8.99 17.55
N TRP A 197 -5.23 -8.08 16.58
CA TRP A 197 -5.34 -8.42 15.15
C TRP A 197 -4.07 -9.10 14.62
N LEU A 198 -2.90 -8.62 15.04
CA LEU A 198 -1.61 -9.23 14.70
C LEU A 198 -1.49 -10.63 15.30
N GLU A 199 -1.96 -10.85 16.53
CA GLU A 199 -1.96 -12.16 17.18
C GLU A 199 -2.90 -13.15 16.46
N HIS A 200 -4.08 -12.68 16.02
CA HIS A 200 -4.97 -13.48 15.18
C HIS A 200 -4.25 -13.97 13.92
N PHE A 201 -3.54 -13.08 13.23
CA PHE A 201 -2.80 -13.40 12.00
C PHE A 201 -1.54 -14.25 12.21
N LEU A 202 -0.72 -13.91 13.21
CA LEU A 202 0.52 -14.62 13.52
C LEU A 202 0.26 -16.09 13.90
N LYS A 203 -0.95 -16.42 14.36
CA LYS A 203 -1.38 -17.81 14.62
C LYS A 203 -1.42 -18.67 13.35
N TYR A 204 -1.76 -18.08 12.20
CA TYR A 204 -1.92 -18.80 10.92
C TYR A 204 -0.64 -18.82 10.07
N VAL A 205 0.30 -17.91 10.32
CA VAL A 205 1.63 -17.87 9.66
C VAL A 205 2.64 -18.86 10.30
N LYS A 206 2.23 -19.69 11.28
CA LYS A 206 3.11 -20.62 12.00
C LYS A 206 3.65 -21.76 11.12
N LYS A 207 4.83 -21.53 10.53
CA LYS A 207 6.07 -22.30 10.80
C LYS A 207 7.24 -21.54 10.15
N PRO A 208 8.26 -21.11 10.91
CA PRO A 208 9.50 -20.61 10.33
C PRO A 208 10.26 -21.79 9.70
N VAL A 209 10.62 -21.69 8.43
CA VAL A 209 11.87 -22.29 7.99
C VAL A 209 12.96 -21.34 8.50
N LYS A 210 13.80 -21.82 9.41
CA LYS A 210 14.98 -21.08 9.85
C LYS A 210 15.85 -20.78 8.63
N ASN A 211 15.71 -19.58 8.08
CA ASN A 211 16.76 -18.95 7.31
C ASN A 211 17.04 -17.63 8.00
N ASN A 212 18.20 -17.57 8.67
CA ASN A 212 18.69 -16.38 9.35
C ASN A 212 18.83 -15.24 8.33
N LEU A 213 17.92 -14.27 8.40
CA LEU A 213 18.00 -12.94 7.78
C LEU A 213 17.45 -11.91 8.75
#